data_AF-A0A966NTD3-F1
#
_entry.id   AF-A0A966NTD3-F1
#
_cell.length_a   1.000
_cell.length_b   1.000
_cell.length_c   1.000
_cell.angle_alpha   90.00
_cell.angle_beta   90.00
_cell.angle_gamma   90.00
#
_symmetry.space_group_name_H-M   'P 1'
#
loop_
_entity.id
_entity.type
_entity.pdbx_description
1 polymer ?
#
loop_
_entity_poly.entity_id
_entity_poly.type
_entity_poly.pdbx_seq_one_letter_code
_entity_poly.pdbx_strand_id
1 'polypeptide(L)'
;MAAFATGRNPKHAAIAVTTGLLDTMNRVELEGVVAHELSHIKNYDILVSTLAVTLVGTIAIITDITLRMMWWNGGRAHRSGDRNDRGNPLALIGIVLLILAPFIGKIMQATVSRRRETLADVSAVRMTRYPPGLISALEKLQADSTVTHSASMATAHMWIEQPLSGVNDTGRLGAWHKLFQTHPPLAERIALLREI
;
A
#
# COMPACT_ATOMS: atom_id res chain seq x y z
N MET A 1 -2.82 -18.65 2.02
CA MET A 1 -3.36 -18.46 3.40
C MET A 1 -3.48 -16.98 3.81
N ALA A 2 -4.31 -16.62 4.81
CA ALA A 2 -4.48 -15.21 5.23
C ALA A 2 -4.74 -14.98 6.73
N ALA A 3 -4.25 -13.83 7.23
CA ALA A 3 -4.62 -13.20 8.48
C ALA A 3 -4.64 -11.68 8.25
N PHE A 4 -5.53 -10.96 8.91
CA PHE A 4 -5.57 -9.50 8.82
C PHE A 4 -6.11 -8.87 10.11
N ALA A 5 -5.55 -7.71 10.45
CA ALA A 5 -6.07 -6.84 11.49
C ALA A 5 -7.14 -5.87 10.94
N THR A 6 -8.24 -5.70 11.68
CA THR A 6 -9.29 -4.72 11.40
C THR A 6 -9.76 -4.03 12.68
N GLY A 7 -10.31 -2.83 12.56
CA GLY A 7 -10.82 -2.09 13.71
C GLY A 7 -10.65 -0.58 13.59
N ARG A 8 -11.37 0.14 14.45
CA ARG A 8 -11.35 1.62 14.44
C ARG A 8 -10.24 2.21 15.31
N ASN A 9 -9.83 1.49 16.36
CA ASN A 9 -8.78 1.90 17.29
C ASN A 9 -8.21 0.68 18.01
N PRO A 10 -7.05 0.78 18.69
CA PRO A 10 -6.45 -0.35 19.40
C PRO A 10 -7.32 -0.98 20.48
N LYS A 11 -8.32 -0.27 21.01
CA LYS A 11 -9.27 -0.79 22.00
C LYS A 11 -10.45 -1.55 21.37
N HIS A 12 -10.67 -1.37 20.06
CA HIS A 12 -11.76 -1.96 19.28
C HIS A 12 -11.18 -2.51 17.97
N ALA A 13 -10.18 -3.38 18.10
CA ALA A 13 -9.56 -4.08 16.99
C ALA A 13 -9.74 -5.59 17.13
N ALA A 14 -9.83 -6.27 16.00
CA ALA A 14 -9.91 -7.70 15.89
C ALA A 14 -8.87 -8.19 14.88
N ILE A 15 -8.28 -9.34 15.14
CA ILE A 15 -7.41 -10.05 14.20
C ILE A 15 -8.18 -11.27 13.73
N ALA A 16 -8.41 -11.36 12.43
CA ALA A 16 -9.01 -12.52 11.81
C ALA A 16 -7.90 -13.43 11.28
N VAL A 17 -8.01 -14.73 11.53
CA VAL A 17 -7.07 -15.74 11.05
C VAL A 17 -7.87 -16.82 10.32
N THR A 18 -7.44 -17.18 9.10
CA THR A 18 -8.07 -18.25 8.33
C THR A 18 -7.79 -19.62 8.93
N THR A 19 -8.73 -20.55 8.81
CA THR A 19 -8.55 -21.94 9.27
C THR A 19 -7.36 -22.62 8.60
N GLY A 20 -7.16 -22.42 7.30
CA GLY A 20 -5.99 -22.96 6.59
C GLY A 20 -4.65 -22.47 7.15
N LEU A 21 -4.59 -21.25 7.69
CA LEU A 21 -3.40 -20.75 8.37
C LEU A 21 -3.21 -21.41 9.75
N LEU A 22 -4.30 -21.61 10.50
CA LEU A 22 -4.29 -22.32 11.79
C LEU A 22 -3.86 -23.78 11.67
N ASP A 23 -4.29 -24.46 10.61
CA ASP A 23 -4.00 -25.89 10.39
C ASP A 23 -2.56 -26.12 9.89
N THR A 24 -1.96 -25.13 9.23
CA THR A 24 -0.62 -25.24 8.63
C THR A 24 0.49 -24.76 9.57
N MET A 25 0.22 -23.73 10.37
CA MET A 25 1.22 -23.11 11.22
C MET A 25 1.30 -23.75 12.59
N ASN A 26 2.53 -23.91 13.10
CA ASN A 26 2.72 -24.28 14.50
C ASN A 26 2.50 -23.05 15.41
N ARG A 27 2.43 -23.30 16.73
CA ARG A 27 2.14 -22.24 17.72
C ARG A 27 3.09 -21.05 17.63
N VAL A 28 4.38 -21.29 17.36
CA VAL A 28 5.42 -20.26 17.34
C VAL A 28 5.36 -19.42 16.07
N GLU A 29 5.07 -20.07 14.93
CA GLU A 29 4.81 -19.40 13.65
C GLU A 29 3.55 -18.54 13.72
N LEU A 30 2.46 -19.10 14.25
CA LEU A 30 1.20 -18.38 14.45
C LEU A 30 1.36 -17.19 15.40
N GLU A 31 2.14 -17.35 16.47
CA GLU A 31 2.48 -16.27 17.40
C GLU A 31 3.25 -15.14 16.68
N GLY A 32 4.17 -15.50 15.76
CA GLY A 32 4.86 -14.54 14.89
C GLY A 32 3.90 -13.75 13.98
N VAL A 33 3.01 -14.45 13.27
CA VAL A 33 2.03 -13.83 12.36
C VAL A 33 1.04 -12.94 13.12
N VAL A 34 0.52 -13.42 14.26
CA VAL A 34 -0.40 -12.62 15.08
C VAL A 34 0.31 -11.41 15.68
N ALA A 35 1.59 -11.53 16.07
CA ALA A 35 2.37 -10.39 16.54
C ALA A 35 2.60 -9.35 15.43
N HIS A 36 2.78 -9.79 14.18
CA HIS A 36 2.83 -8.92 13.00
C HIS A 36 1.52 -8.15 12.81
N GLU A 37 0.39 -8.85 12.79
CA GLU A 37 -0.93 -8.21 12.66
C GLU A 37 -1.26 -7.27 13.83
N LEU A 38 -0.87 -7.66 15.05
CA LEU A 38 -1.04 -6.83 16.24
C LEU A 38 -0.17 -5.57 16.18
N SER A 39 1.00 -5.64 15.53
CA SER A 39 1.87 -4.48 15.37
C SER A 39 1.25 -3.41 14.45
N HIS A 40 0.48 -3.79 13.42
CA HIS A 40 -0.28 -2.84 12.60
C HIS A 40 -1.31 -2.07 13.44
N ILE A 41 -1.95 -2.73 14.40
CA ILE A 41 -2.87 -2.08 15.34
C ILE A 41 -2.11 -1.13 16.26
N LYS A 42 -1.01 -1.61 16.86
CA LYS A 42 -0.19 -0.85 17.82
C LYS A 42 0.47 0.38 17.20
N ASN A 43 0.90 0.28 15.94
CA ASN A 43 1.56 1.34 15.18
C ASN A 43 0.57 2.28 14.49
N TYR A 44 -0.74 2.13 14.77
CA TYR A 44 -1.82 2.96 14.23
C TYR A 44 -1.83 2.95 12.70
N ASP A 45 -1.80 1.75 12.12
CA ASP A 45 -1.58 1.61 10.69
C ASP A 45 -2.71 2.14 9.82
N ILE A 46 -3.91 1.82 10.24
CA ILE A 46 -5.12 2.32 9.60
C ILE A 46 -5.20 3.86 9.69
N LEU A 47 -4.82 4.46 10.82
CA LEU A 47 -4.90 5.90 11.03
C LEU A 47 -3.94 6.67 10.13
N VAL A 48 -2.66 6.30 10.12
CA VAL A 48 -1.63 7.00 9.33
C VAL A 48 -1.93 6.89 7.83
N SER A 49 -2.38 5.71 7.36
CA SER A 49 -2.76 5.53 5.96
C SER A 49 -4.00 6.36 5.60
N THR A 50 -4.99 6.43 6.49
CA THR A 50 -6.19 7.27 6.29
C THR A 50 -5.84 8.76 6.26
N LEU A 51 -4.98 9.22 7.16
CA LEU A 51 -4.50 10.60 7.18
C LEU A 51 -3.69 10.95 5.93
N ALA A 52 -2.80 10.05 5.48
CA ALA A 52 -2.04 10.25 4.26
C ALA A 52 -2.96 10.37 3.03
N VAL A 53 -3.92 9.45 2.86
CA VAL A 53 -4.87 9.46 1.74
C VAL A 53 -5.77 10.69 1.78
N THR A 54 -6.28 11.08 2.95
CA THR A 54 -7.13 12.26 3.09
C THR A 54 -6.38 13.55 2.78
N LEU A 55 -5.13 13.71 3.22
CA LEU A 55 -4.29 14.87 2.89
C LEU A 55 -3.99 14.94 1.39
N VAL A 56 -3.58 13.81 0.78
CA VAL A 56 -3.34 13.73 -0.67
C VAL A 56 -4.61 14.04 -1.46
N GLY A 57 -5.74 13.47 -1.05
CA GLY A 57 -7.04 13.74 -1.66
C GLY A 57 -7.46 15.20 -1.55
N THR A 58 -7.23 15.83 -0.40
CA THR A 58 -7.52 17.26 -0.18
C THR A 58 -6.69 18.15 -1.10
N ILE A 59 -5.38 17.89 -1.21
CA ILE A 59 -4.48 18.61 -2.12
C ILE A 59 -4.91 18.42 -3.59
N ALA A 60 -5.27 17.20 -3.97
CA ALA A 60 -5.74 16.88 -5.32
C ALA A 60 -7.04 17.63 -5.65
N ILE A 61 -8.00 17.67 -4.72
CA ILE A 61 -9.26 18.42 -4.88
C ILE A 61 -8.98 19.92 -5.00
N ILE A 62 -8.13 20.50 -4.14
CA ILE A 62 -7.77 21.92 -4.22
C ILE A 62 -7.11 22.24 -5.58
N THR A 63 -6.23 21.37 -6.05
CA THR A 63 -5.56 21.53 -7.35
C THR A 63 -6.56 21.47 -8.49
N ASP A 64 -7.45 20.47 -8.51
CA ASP A 64 -8.49 20.32 -9.53
C ASP A 64 -9.46 21.52 -9.54
N ILE A 65 -9.91 21.98 -8.37
CA ILE A 65 -10.75 23.17 -8.24
C ILE A 65 -10.01 24.42 -8.75
N THR A 66 -8.74 24.60 -8.40
CA THR A 66 -7.94 25.75 -8.85
C THR A 66 -7.77 25.76 -10.37
N LEU A 67 -7.47 24.61 -10.97
CA LEU A 67 -7.34 24.46 -12.42
C LEU A 67 -8.68 24.71 -13.14
N ARG A 68 -9.79 24.18 -12.62
CA ARG A 68 -11.13 24.43 -13.15
C ARG A 68 -11.54 25.89 -13.03
N MET A 69 -11.23 26.56 -11.92
CA MET A 69 -11.48 27.98 -11.74
C MET A 69 -10.63 28.82 -12.70
N MET A 70 -9.36 28.49 -12.93
CA MET A 70 -8.53 29.16 -13.94
C MET A 70 -9.07 28.96 -15.37
N TRP A 71 -9.59 27.76 -15.68
CA TRP A 71 -10.20 27.46 -16.96
C TRP A 71 -11.53 28.18 -17.18
N TRP A 72 -12.41 28.20 -16.17
CA TRP A 72 -13.77 28.76 -16.27
C TRP A 72 -13.82 30.28 -16.03
N ASN A 73 -12.91 30.83 -15.22
CA ASN A 73 -12.77 32.27 -14.97
C ASN A 73 -11.82 32.97 -15.95
N GLY A 74 -11.13 32.18 -16.80
CA GLY A 74 -10.47 32.63 -18.03
C GLY A 74 -9.05 33.20 -17.85
N GLY A 75 -8.23 33.30 -18.89
CA GLY A 75 -8.61 33.42 -20.30
C GLY A 75 -9.40 34.70 -20.61
N ARG A 76 -10.07 35.30 -19.62
CA ARG A 76 -10.90 36.51 -19.72
C ARG A 76 -10.14 37.77 -19.34
N ALA A 77 -8.83 37.77 -19.55
CA ALA A 77 -8.07 39.00 -19.75
C ALA A 77 -7.79 39.21 -21.24
N HIS A 78 -8.77 39.00 -22.11
CA HIS A 78 -8.78 39.72 -23.39
C HIS A 78 -9.16 41.17 -23.09
N ARG A 79 -8.17 41.96 -22.67
CA ARG A 79 -8.22 43.40 -22.96
C ARG A 79 -8.06 43.54 -24.47
N SER A 80 -9.04 44.18 -25.09
CA SER A 80 -9.10 44.49 -26.52
C SER A 80 -7.75 45.00 -27.03
N GLY A 81 -7.06 44.23 -27.88
CA GLY A 81 -5.89 44.75 -28.61
C GLY A 81 -4.88 43.74 -29.15
N ASP A 82 -4.66 42.59 -28.52
CA ASP A 82 -3.44 41.81 -28.82
C ASP A 82 -3.69 40.59 -29.72
N ARG A 83 -3.19 40.67 -30.96
CA ARG A 83 -3.11 39.56 -31.92
C ARG A 83 -1.88 38.72 -31.60
N ASN A 84 -1.95 37.90 -30.57
CA ASN A 84 -0.97 36.82 -30.42
C ASN A 84 -1.60 35.64 -29.68
N ASP A 85 -2.14 34.73 -30.47
CA ASP A 85 -2.75 33.48 -30.05
C ASP A 85 -1.65 32.50 -29.59
N ARG A 86 -1.05 32.79 -28.43
CA ARG A 86 -0.06 31.91 -27.78
C ARG A 86 -0.75 31.25 -26.60
N GLY A 87 -1.05 29.96 -26.76
CA GLY A 87 -1.69 29.12 -25.74
C GLY A 87 -1.07 29.33 -24.36
N ASN A 88 -1.92 29.54 -23.35
CA ASN A 88 -1.51 29.87 -21.99
C ASN A 88 -0.58 28.77 -21.41
N PRO A 89 0.73 29.05 -21.21
CA PRO A 89 1.69 28.05 -20.72
C PRO A 89 1.30 27.46 -19.35
N LEU A 90 0.59 28.24 -18.53
CA LEU A 90 0.07 27.78 -17.24
C LEU A 90 -1.00 26.70 -17.38
N ALA A 91 -1.81 26.72 -18.43
CA ALA A 91 -2.82 25.70 -18.69
C ALA A 91 -2.17 24.35 -19.04
N LEU A 92 -1.08 24.37 -19.82
CA LEU A 92 -0.31 23.17 -20.16
C LEU A 92 0.35 22.57 -18.91
N ILE A 93 0.96 23.40 -18.06
CA ILE A 93 1.55 22.98 -16.78
C ILE A 93 0.48 22.37 -15.87
N GLY A 94 -0.71 22.98 -15.81
CA GLY A 94 -1.84 22.47 -15.04
C GLY A 94 -2.30 21.08 -15.47
N ILE A 95 -2.40 20.82 -16.77
CA ILE A 95 -2.76 19.51 -17.32
C ILE A 95 -1.69 18.46 -16.97
N VAL A 96 -0.41 18.81 -17.10
CA VAL A 96 0.70 17.90 -16.75
C VAL A 96 0.66 17.54 -15.26
N LEU A 97 0.45 18.53 -14.38
CA LEU A 97 0.34 18.30 -12.94
C LEU A 97 -0.90 17.47 -12.58
N LEU A 98 -2.04 17.68 -13.24
CA LEU A 98 -3.26 16.90 -13.02
C LEU A 98 -3.06 15.42 -13.37
N ILE A 99 -2.34 15.14 -14.46
CA ILE A 99 -2.00 13.78 -14.86
C ILE A 99 -0.99 13.18 -13.88
N LEU A 100 0.01 13.94 -13.44
CA LEU A 100 1.13 13.45 -12.63
C LEU A 100 0.78 13.28 -11.14
N ALA A 101 -0.10 14.11 -10.59
CA ALA A 101 -0.52 14.08 -9.18
C ALA A 101 -1.00 12.69 -8.70
N PRO A 102 -1.89 11.96 -9.40
CA PRO A 102 -2.30 10.62 -8.97
C PRO A 102 -1.16 9.59 -9.00
N PHE A 103 -0.18 9.72 -9.89
CA PHE A 103 1.00 8.85 -9.90
C PHE A 103 1.90 9.12 -8.70
N ILE A 104 2.16 10.39 -8.39
CA ILE A 104 2.95 10.79 -7.21
C ILE A 104 2.27 10.28 -5.93
N GLY A 105 0.95 10.47 -5.82
CA GLY A 105 0.17 9.98 -4.68
C GLY A 105 0.27 8.47 -4.49
N LYS A 106 0.14 7.69 -5.57
CA LYS A 106 0.29 6.22 -5.53
C LYS A 106 1.70 5.78 -5.14
N ILE A 107 2.73 6.41 -5.68
CA ILE A 107 4.13 6.10 -5.34
C ILE A 107 4.41 6.39 -3.87
N MET A 108 3.92 7.53 -3.37
CA MET A 108 4.05 7.89 -1.96
C MET A 108 3.32 6.89 -1.06
N GLN A 109 2.08 6.53 -1.41
CA GLN A 109 1.31 5.52 -0.69
C GLN A 109 2.02 4.16 -0.66
N ALA A 110 2.53 3.68 -1.80
CA ALA A 110 3.25 2.42 -1.89
C ALA A 110 4.53 2.43 -1.03
N THR A 111 5.24 3.55 -1.03
CA THR A 111 6.47 3.72 -0.22
C THR A 111 6.16 3.72 1.27
N VAL A 112 5.09 4.43 1.69
CA VAL A 112 4.62 4.42 3.07
C VAL A 112 4.21 3.01 3.48
N SER A 113 3.43 2.31 2.66
CA SER A 113 3.01 0.92 2.92
C SER A 113 4.20 0.00 3.18
N ARG A 114 5.21 0.03 2.30
CA ARG A 114 6.42 -0.83 2.42
C ARG A 114 7.19 -0.59 3.70
N ARG A 115 7.43 0.67 4.09
CA ARG A 115 8.14 1.00 5.33
C ARG A 115 7.42 0.50 6.58
N ARG A 116 6.10 0.42 6.51
CA ARG A 116 5.28 -0.02 7.64
C ARG A 116 5.24 -1.51 7.80
N GLU A 117 5.28 -2.24 6.70
CA GLU A 117 5.45 -3.68 6.76
C GLU A 117 6.78 -4.07 7.44
N THR A 118 7.87 -3.37 7.10
CA THR A 118 9.17 -3.60 7.77
C THR A 118 9.13 -3.21 9.25
N LEU A 119 8.43 -2.12 9.61
CA LEU A 119 8.23 -1.75 11.01
C LEU A 119 7.39 -2.78 11.77
N ALA A 120 6.41 -3.38 11.09
CA ALA A 120 5.56 -4.42 11.63
C ALA A 120 6.37 -5.70 11.91
N ASP A 121 7.21 -6.14 10.96
CA ASP A 121 8.14 -7.27 11.12
C ASP A 121 9.06 -7.10 12.34
N VAL A 122 9.71 -5.94 12.44
CA VAL A 122 10.62 -5.63 13.57
C VAL A 122 9.86 -5.57 14.89
N SER A 123 8.65 -5.02 14.88
CA SER A 123 7.80 -4.93 16.07
C SER A 123 7.32 -6.31 16.52
N ALA A 124 6.97 -7.18 15.58
CA ALA A 124 6.58 -8.56 15.84
C ALA A 124 7.72 -9.33 16.52
N VAL A 125 8.92 -9.27 15.96
CA VAL A 125 10.11 -9.90 16.56
C VAL A 125 10.42 -9.34 17.95
N ARG A 126 10.26 -8.03 18.16
CA ARG A 126 10.42 -7.44 19.50
C ARG A 126 9.39 -7.94 20.50
N MET A 127 8.18 -8.25 20.05
CA MET A 127 7.09 -8.74 20.89
C MET A 127 7.24 -10.23 21.21
N THR A 128 7.54 -11.06 20.22
CA THR A 128 7.72 -12.51 20.40
C THR A 128 9.10 -12.88 20.95
N ARG A 129 10.08 -11.99 20.80
CA ARG A 129 11.50 -12.22 21.16
C ARG A 129 12.09 -13.45 20.46
N TYR A 130 11.48 -13.87 19.35
CA TYR A 130 11.85 -15.09 18.63
C TYR A 130 11.73 -14.89 17.11
N PRO A 131 12.78 -14.32 16.47
CA PRO A 131 12.82 -14.11 15.02
C PRO A 131 12.55 -15.36 14.16
N PRO A 132 13.09 -16.56 14.51
CA PRO A 132 12.91 -17.75 13.68
C PRO A 132 11.44 -18.16 13.48
N GLY A 133 10.57 -17.84 14.43
CA GLY A 133 9.13 -18.14 14.32
C GLY A 133 8.47 -17.39 13.18
N LEU A 134 8.75 -16.09 13.06
CA LEU A 134 8.21 -15.27 11.97
C LEU A 134 8.86 -15.65 10.62
N ILE A 135 10.17 -15.91 10.60
CA ILE A 135 10.86 -16.34 9.37
C ILE A 135 10.26 -17.64 8.83
N SER A 136 10.09 -18.65 9.69
CA SER A 136 9.52 -19.94 9.27
C SER A 136 8.07 -19.81 8.80
N ALA A 137 7.28 -18.93 9.43
CA ALA A 137 5.93 -18.62 8.97
C ALA A 137 5.93 -17.99 7.56
N LEU A 138 6.82 -17.03 7.30
CA LEU A 138 6.95 -16.39 5.98
C LEU A 138 7.44 -17.36 4.91
N GLU A 139 8.35 -18.28 5.24
CA GLU A 139 8.82 -19.34 4.34
C GLU A 139 7.68 -20.30 3.97
N LYS A 140 6.84 -20.70 4.94
CA LYS A 140 5.65 -21.52 4.68
C LYS A 140 4.61 -20.82 3.82
N LEU A 141 4.40 -19.51 4.04
CA LEU A 141 3.54 -18.70 3.20
C LEU A 141 4.10 -18.55 1.78
N GLN A 142 5.42 -18.44 1.62
CA GLN A 142 6.06 -18.40 0.30
C GLN A 142 5.95 -19.74 -0.45
N ALA A 143 5.97 -20.86 0.28
CA ALA A 143 5.80 -22.20 -0.27
C ALA A 143 4.34 -22.57 -0.53
N ASP A 144 3.38 -21.87 0.09
CA ASP A 144 1.97 -22.03 -0.19
C ASP A 144 1.66 -21.55 -1.61
N SER A 145 1.13 -22.46 -2.43
CA SER A 145 0.77 -22.22 -3.83
C SER A 145 -0.73 -22.37 -4.04
N THR A 146 -1.53 -22.31 -2.96
CA THR A 146 -2.99 -22.38 -3.08
C THR A 146 -3.51 -21.23 -3.93
N VAL A 147 -3.86 -21.57 -5.18
CA VAL A 147 -4.42 -20.63 -6.15
C VAL A 147 -5.76 -20.16 -5.62
N THR A 148 -5.85 -18.88 -5.28
CA THR A 148 -7.11 -18.26 -4.90
C THR A 148 -8.04 -18.28 -6.11
N HIS A 149 -9.15 -19.02 -6.00
CA HIS A 149 -10.10 -19.19 -7.11
C HIS A 149 -10.77 -17.89 -7.57
N SER A 150 -10.68 -16.82 -6.76
CA SER A 150 -11.12 -15.46 -7.11
C SER A 150 -10.57 -14.48 -6.07
N ALA A 151 -9.48 -13.79 -6.40
CA ALA A 151 -9.04 -12.62 -5.65
C ALA A 151 -9.23 -11.35 -6.48
N SER A 152 -10.01 -10.41 -5.94
CA SER A 152 -10.14 -9.06 -6.50
C SER A 152 -9.00 -8.19 -5.97
N MET A 153 -8.52 -7.23 -6.77
CA MET A 153 -7.58 -6.20 -6.32
C MET A 153 -8.09 -5.43 -5.09
N ALA A 154 -9.41 -5.32 -4.93
CA ALA A 154 -10.02 -4.68 -3.77
C ALA A 154 -9.79 -5.46 -2.46
N THR A 155 -9.67 -6.79 -2.52
CA THR A 155 -9.47 -7.64 -1.34
C THR A 155 -8.01 -7.95 -1.07
N ALA A 156 -7.08 -7.56 -1.95
CA ALA A 156 -5.66 -7.92 -1.88
C ALA A 156 -4.97 -7.50 -0.57
N HIS A 157 -5.46 -6.46 0.11
CA HIS A 157 -4.95 -6.00 1.40
C HIS A 157 -5.35 -6.88 2.59
N MET A 158 -6.25 -7.85 2.40
CA MET A 158 -6.66 -8.81 3.44
C MET A 158 -5.86 -10.12 3.39
N TRP A 159 -4.92 -10.24 2.45
CA TRP A 159 -4.10 -11.44 2.25
C TRP A 159 -2.66 -11.15 2.65
N ILE A 160 -2.02 -12.11 3.33
CA ILE A 160 -0.60 -11.98 3.72
C ILE A 160 0.31 -12.15 2.50
N GLU A 161 -0.11 -12.97 1.55
CA GLU A 161 0.52 -13.14 0.24
C GLU A 161 -0.31 -12.45 -0.85
N GLN A 162 0.34 -11.88 -1.87
CA GLN A 162 -0.41 -11.36 -3.01
C GLN A 162 -0.98 -12.51 -3.85
N PRO A 163 -2.30 -12.62 -4.02
CA PRO A 163 -2.91 -13.72 -4.76
C PRO A 163 -2.61 -13.73 -6.27
N LEU A 164 -2.00 -12.66 -6.80
CA LEU A 164 -1.58 -12.54 -8.20
C LEU A 164 -0.08 -12.84 -8.45
N SER A 165 0.67 -13.27 -7.43
CA SER A 165 2.11 -13.56 -7.56
C SER A 165 2.43 -14.74 -8.51
N GLY A 166 1.43 -15.54 -8.88
CA GLY A 166 1.55 -16.65 -9.83
C GLY A 166 1.51 -16.29 -11.32
N VAL A 167 1.28 -15.02 -11.70
CA VAL A 167 1.45 -14.59 -13.09
C VAL A 167 2.92 -14.27 -13.31
N ASN A 168 3.68 -15.26 -13.80
CA ASN A 168 5.03 -15.09 -14.34
C ASN A 168 5.00 -14.18 -15.58
N ASP A 169 4.80 -12.87 -15.39
CA ASP A 169 4.89 -11.89 -16.47
C ASP A 169 6.30 -11.30 -16.48
N THR A 170 7.21 -12.04 -17.10
CA THR A 170 8.54 -11.59 -17.55
C THR A 170 8.39 -10.56 -18.67
N GLY A 171 7.85 -9.40 -18.36
CA GLY A 171 7.60 -8.31 -19.31
C GLY A 171 7.63 -6.93 -18.65
N ARG A 172 7.59 -5.87 -19.48
CA ARG A 172 7.63 -4.44 -19.10
C ARG A 172 6.54 -4.02 -18.09
N LEU A 173 5.61 -4.91 -17.75
CA LEU A 173 4.55 -4.79 -16.75
C LEU A 173 4.99 -5.16 -15.32
N GLY A 174 6.08 -5.91 -15.14
CA GLY A 174 6.58 -6.29 -13.80
C GLY A 174 7.01 -5.08 -12.94
N ALA A 175 7.50 -4.01 -13.58
CA ALA A 175 7.81 -2.75 -12.90
C ALA A 175 6.54 -2.02 -12.42
N TRP A 176 5.44 -2.11 -13.18
CA TRP A 176 4.14 -1.56 -12.79
C TRP A 176 3.50 -2.40 -11.67
N HIS A 177 3.62 -3.72 -11.72
CA HIS A 177 3.19 -4.58 -10.61
C HIS A 177 3.99 -4.32 -9.31
N LYS A 178 5.28 -4.00 -9.39
CA LYS A 178 6.05 -3.50 -8.23
C LYS A 178 5.53 -2.19 -7.66
N LEU A 179 4.96 -1.31 -8.49
CA LEU A 179 4.35 -0.05 -8.02
C LEU A 179 2.99 -0.27 -7.35
N PHE A 180 2.28 -1.35 -7.68
CA PHE A 180 1.00 -1.75 -7.05
C PHE A 180 1.13 -2.87 -6.01
N GLN A 181 2.36 -3.29 -5.70
CA GLN A 181 2.67 -4.18 -4.59
C GLN A 181 2.48 -3.44 -3.27
N THR A 182 1.42 -3.78 -2.55
CA THR A 182 1.10 -3.24 -1.23
C THR A 182 2.05 -3.77 -0.14
N HIS A 183 2.64 -4.96 -0.36
CA HIS A 183 3.63 -5.58 0.51
C HIS A 183 4.98 -5.72 -0.19
N PRO A 184 6.11 -5.52 0.51
CA PRO A 184 7.42 -5.88 0.01
C PRO A 184 7.50 -7.41 -0.23
N PRO A 185 8.34 -7.86 -1.19
CA PRO A 185 8.55 -9.28 -1.45
C PRO A 185 8.89 -10.05 -0.17
N LEU A 186 8.28 -11.22 0.02
CA LEU A 186 8.55 -12.08 1.19
C LEU A 186 10.03 -12.39 1.35
N ALA A 187 10.76 -12.58 0.25
CA ALA A 187 12.21 -12.82 0.25
C ALA A 187 13.01 -11.65 0.87
N GLU A 188 12.62 -10.39 0.62
CA GLU A 188 13.28 -9.21 1.21
C GLU A 188 13.01 -9.14 2.72
N ARG A 189 11.77 -9.46 3.15
CA ARG A 189 11.40 -9.52 4.58
C ARG A 189 12.18 -10.60 5.32
N ILE A 190 12.28 -11.81 4.73
CA ILE A 190 13.05 -12.92 5.31
C ILE A 190 14.53 -12.56 5.43
N ALA A 191 15.11 -11.92 4.41
CA ALA A 191 16.50 -11.48 4.45
C ALA A 191 16.75 -10.49 5.59
N LEU A 192 15.90 -9.46 5.72
CA LEU A 192 15.99 -8.47 6.81
C LEU A 192 15.85 -9.12 8.20
N LEU A 193 14.93 -10.06 8.37
CA LEU A 193 14.73 -10.75 9.64
C LEU A 193 15.89 -11.65 10.04
N ARG A 194 16.65 -12.19 9.08
CA ARG A 194 17.86 -13.00 9.34
C ARG A 194 19.06 -12.16 9.75
N GLU A 195 19.04 -10.86 9.49
CA GLU A 195 20.09 -9.92 9.92
C GLU A 195 19.89 -9.42 11.37
N ILE A 196 18.73 -9.72 12.00
CA ILE A 196 18.35 -9.31 13.37
C ILE A 196 18.59 -10.46 14.36
#